data_AF-W7XDH7-F1
#
_entry.id   AF-W7XDH7-F1
#
_cell.length_a   1.000
_cell.length_b   1.000
_cell.length_c   1.000
_cell.angle_alpha   90.00
_cell.angle_beta   90.00
_cell.angle_gamma   90.00
#
_symmetry.space_group_name_H-M   'P 1'
#
loop_
_entity.id
_entity.type
_entity.pdbx_description
1 polymer ?
#
loop_
_entity_poly.entity_id
_entity_poly.type
_entity_poly.pdbx_seq_one_letter_code
_entity_poly.pdbx_strand_id
1 'polypeptide(L)'
;MQLLSMDDNKKIGLGLVILGLSCYLLGIILFFDRALFLIANLSFLIGMYMFIGLKQTIAFFSKKTNFKGSLVYFGGFAIIVFGFSFIGFCIQMYGLFLLFKTFLPLLYDPICRIPIIGKYFRSDAVKNTINNIAQKGPSV
;
A
#
# COMPACT_ATOMS: atom_id res chain seq x y z
N MET A 1 -6.19 -12.30 26.40
CA MET A 1 -7.15 -11.20 26.14
C MET A 1 -6.42 -9.98 25.57
N GLN A 2 -5.77 -10.10 24.41
CA GLN A 2 -5.13 -8.98 23.67
C GLN A 2 -5.76 -8.79 22.27
N LEU A 3 -6.94 -9.40 22.06
CA LEU A 3 -7.69 -9.39 20.80
C LEU A 3 -8.76 -8.28 20.74
N LEU A 4 -8.88 -7.43 21.78
CA LEU A 4 -9.96 -6.45 21.94
C LEU A 4 -9.49 -4.99 21.84
N SER A 5 -8.32 -4.75 21.27
CA SER A 5 -7.90 -3.40 20.84
C SER A 5 -7.32 -3.49 19.44
N MET A 6 -8.13 -3.96 18.49
CA MET A 6 -7.96 -3.44 17.13
C MET A 6 -8.37 -1.98 17.24
N ASP A 7 -7.40 -1.08 17.24
CA ASP A 7 -7.59 0.37 17.10
C ASP A 7 -8.73 0.62 16.10
N ASP A 8 -9.83 1.24 16.50
CA ASP A 8 -10.96 1.53 15.59
C ASP A 8 -10.47 2.27 14.34
N ASN A 9 -9.42 3.07 14.52
CA ASN A 9 -8.65 3.72 13.46
C ASN A 9 -8.12 2.74 12.40
N LYS A 10 -7.65 1.55 12.76
CA LYS A 10 -7.16 0.55 11.78
C LYS A 10 -8.30 -0.06 10.97
N LYS A 11 -9.47 -0.28 11.57
CA LYS A 11 -10.65 -0.77 10.84
C LYS A 11 -11.16 0.30 9.87
N ILE A 12 -11.22 1.55 10.32
CA ILE A 12 -11.59 2.71 9.48
C ILE A 12 -10.56 2.88 8.36
N GLY A 13 -9.27 2.79 8.68
CA GLY A 13 -8.17 2.88 7.73
C GLY A 13 -8.24 1.80 6.66
N LEU A 14 -8.51 0.54 7.04
CA LEU A 14 -8.72 -0.54 6.08
C LEU A 14 -9.92 -0.25 5.16
N GLY A 15 -11.01 0.28 5.71
CA GLY A 15 -12.17 0.73 4.93
C GLY A 15 -11.79 1.80 3.90
N LEU A 16 -11.01 2.80 4.28
CA LEU A 16 -10.54 3.87 3.37
C LEU A 16 -9.58 3.37 2.29
N VAL A 17 -8.73 2.38 2.59
CA VAL A 17 -7.87 1.74 1.58
C VAL A 17 -8.70 1.00 0.54
N ILE A 18 -9.68 0.21 0.98
CA ILE A 18 -10.59 -0.51 0.08
C ILE A 18 -11.44 0.47 -0.75
N LEU A 19 -11.89 1.56 -0.12
CA LEU A 19 -12.60 2.64 -0.81
C LEU A 19 -11.72 3.29 -1.88
N GLY A 20 -10.47 3.61 -1.53
CA GLY A 20 -9.49 4.16 -2.48
C GLY A 20 -9.24 3.23 -3.66
N LEU A 21 -9.05 1.92 -3.41
CA LEU A 21 -8.89 0.92 -4.47
C LEU A 21 -10.14 0.81 -5.37
N SER A 22 -11.33 0.87 -4.76
CA SER A 22 -12.60 0.87 -5.50
C SER A 22 -12.72 2.10 -6.40
N CYS A 23 -12.38 3.29 -5.90
CA CYS A 23 -12.34 4.52 -6.69
C CYS A 23 -11.29 4.46 -7.81
N TYR A 24 -10.14 3.81 -7.58
CA TYR A 24 -9.14 3.54 -8.60
C TYR A 24 -9.71 2.70 -9.75
N LEU A 25 -10.38 1.59 -9.42
CA LEU A 25 -11.03 0.72 -10.40
C LEU A 25 -12.12 1.48 -11.17
N LEU A 26 -12.92 2.28 -10.45
CA LEU A 26 -13.95 3.11 -11.07
C LEU A 26 -13.35 4.14 -12.04
N GLY A 27 -12.22 4.75 -11.69
CA GLY A 27 -11.47 5.66 -12.55
C GLY A 27 -10.96 4.99 -13.83
N ILE A 28 -10.56 3.72 -13.77
CA ILE A 28 -10.17 2.94 -14.96
C ILE A 28 -11.39 2.66 -15.85
N ILE A 29 -12.50 2.23 -15.25
CA ILE A 29 -13.75 1.92 -15.98
C ILE A 29 -14.32 3.17 -16.66
N LEU A 30 -14.27 4.32 -15.99
CA LEU A 30 -14.71 5.63 -16.51
C LEU A 30 -13.66 6.31 -17.40
N PHE A 31 -12.86 5.52 -18.13
CA PHE A 31 -11.93 5.99 -19.15
C PHE A 31 -10.83 6.94 -18.61
N PHE A 32 -10.24 6.56 -17.47
CA PHE A 32 -9.14 7.28 -16.83
C PHE A 32 -9.50 8.70 -16.34
N ASP A 33 -10.66 8.81 -15.70
CA ASP A 33 -11.13 10.06 -15.10
C ASP A 33 -10.14 10.56 -14.02
N ARG A 34 -9.71 11.82 -14.18
CA ARG A 34 -8.71 12.46 -13.32
C ARG A 34 -9.21 12.63 -11.89
N ALA A 35 -10.45 13.06 -11.71
CA ALA A 35 -11.02 13.35 -10.39
C ALA A 35 -11.14 12.07 -9.56
N LEU A 36 -11.49 10.95 -10.19
CA LEU A 36 -11.55 9.64 -9.54
C LEU A 36 -10.16 9.13 -9.12
N PHE A 37 -9.11 9.33 -9.92
CA PHE A 37 -7.76 9.01 -9.47
C PHE A 37 -7.27 9.93 -8.35
N LEU A 38 -7.67 11.20 -8.35
CA LEU A 38 -7.39 12.15 -7.27
C LEU A 38 -8.03 11.71 -5.95
N ILE A 39 -9.33 11.42 -5.95
CA ILE A 39 -10.06 10.97 -4.75
C ILE A 39 -9.54 9.61 -4.27
N ALA A 40 -9.22 8.72 -5.21
CA ALA A 40 -8.67 7.40 -4.91
C ALA A 40 -7.31 7.51 -4.21
N ASN A 41 -6.42 8.37 -4.71
CA ASN A 41 -5.11 8.62 -4.11
C ASN A 41 -5.21 9.24 -2.72
N LEU A 42 -6.10 10.22 -2.53
CA LEU A 42 -6.29 10.85 -1.24
C LEU A 42 -6.85 9.87 -0.20
N SER A 43 -7.92 9.13 -0.54
CA SER A 43 -8.51 8.10 0.33
C SER A 43 -7.51 6.99 0.64
N PHE A 44 -6.73 6.56 -0.35
CA PHE A 44 -5.71 5.52 -0.19
C PHE A 44 -4.60 5.97 0.77
N LEU A 45 -4.07 7.19 0.63
CA LEU A 45 -3.03 7.72 1.53
C LEU A 45 -3.53 7.85 2.97
N ILE A 46 -4.73 8.39 3.17
CA ILE A 46 -5.34 8.54 4.50
C ILE A 46 -5.63 7.16 5.11
N GLY A 47 -6.14 6.22 4.31
CA GLY A 47 -6.37 4.85 4.72
C GLY A 47 -5.09 4.15 5.16
N MET A 48 -4.02 4.26 4.37
CA MET A 48 -2.71 3.69 4.69
C MET A 48 -2.12 4.30 5.96
N TYR A 49 -2.25 5.61 6.14
CA TYR A 49 -1.82 6.30 7.34
C TYR A 49 -2.52 5.74 8.60
N MET A 50 -3.83 5.54 8.55
CA MET A 50 -4.61 4.99 9.67
C MET A 50 -4.40 3.49 9.88
N PHE A 51 -4.18 2.72 8.82
CA PHE A 51 -4.00 1.26 8.88
C PHE A 51 -2.65 0.87 9.50
N ILE A 52 -1.58 1.58 9.12
CA ILE A 52 -0.20 1.29 9.53
C ILE A 52 0.15 1.98 10.86
N GLY A 53 -0.38 3.19 11.07
CA GLY A 53 -0.09 4.04 12.22
C GLY A 53 1.05 5.03 11.96
N LEU A 54 0.84 6.28 12.40
CA LEU A 54 1.73 7.46 12.23
C LEU A 54 3.23 7.15 12.44
N LYS A 55 3.51 6.36 13.49
CA LYS A 55 4.79 5.74 13.88
C LYS A 55 5.60 5.20 12.72
N GLN A 56 5.00 4.21 12.07
CA GLN A 56 5.66 3.32 11.13
C GLN A 56 5.60 3.87 9.71
N THR A 57 4.53 4.57 9.31
CA THR A 57 4.41 5.17 7.97
C THR A 57 5.45 6.26 7.75
N ILE A 58 5.71 7.12 8.74
CA ILE A 58 6.74 8.16 8.64
C ILE A 58 8.15 7.54 8.64
N ALA A 59 8.40 6.56 9.50
CA ALA A 59 9.67 5.81 9.48
C ALA A 59 9.87 5.02 8.16
N PHE A 60 8.78 4.59 7.53
CA PHE A 60 8.79 3.92 6.23
C PHE A 60 9.06 4.87 5.07
N PHE A 61 8.39 6.02 5.03
CA PHE A 61 8.60 7.04 3.99
C PHE A 61 9.96 7.75 4.12
N SER A 62 10.50 7.85 5.33
CA SER A 62 11.77 8.56 5.60
C SER A 62 13.03 7.69 5.44
N LYS A 63 12.89 6.37 5.19
CA LYS A 63 14.04 5.50 4.86
C LYS A 63 14.49 5.72 3.41
N LYS A 64 15.80 5.98 3.22
CA LYS A 64 16.46 6.21 1.89
C LYS A 64 16.13 5.14 0.83
N THR A 65 15.88 3.90 1.23
CA THR A 65 15.53 2.79 0.31
C THR A 65 14.10 2.88 -0.23
N ASN A 66 13.17 3.50 0.50
CA ASN A 66 11.76 3.61 0.12
C ASN A 66 11.42 4.93 -0.60
N PHE A 67 12.32 5.91 -0.49
CA PHE A 67 12.15 7.22 -1.11
C PHE A 67 12.00 7.14 -2.63
N LYS A 68 12.70 6.20 -3.30
CA LYS A 68 12.55 5.97 -4.75
C LYS A 68 11.12 5.59 -5.14
N GLY A 69 10.48 4.70 -4.40
CA GLY A 69 9.09 4.30 -4.66
C GLY A 69 8.11 5.44 -4.42
N SER A 70 8.33 6.20 -3.34
CA SER A 70 7.52 7.38 -3.03
C SER A 70 7.62 8.46 -4.10
N LEU A 71 8.83 8.75 -4.58
CA LEU A 71 9.06 9.74 -5.62
C LEU A 71 8.36 9.35 -6.94
N VAL A 72 8.44 8.08 -7.32
CA VAL A 72 7.78 7.58 -8.53
C VAL A 72 6.26 7.58 -8.40
N TYR A 73 5.73 7.22 -7.22
CA TYR A 73 4.29 7.26 -6.96
C TYR A 73 3.72 8.68 -7.01
N PHE A 74 4.36 9.64 -6.34
CA PHE A 74 3.97 11.05 -6.40
C PHE A 74 4.24 11.68 -7.77
N GLY A 75 5.30 11.25 -8.47
CA GLY A 75 5.56 11.64 -9.85
C GLY A 75 4.46 11.18 -10.80
N GLY A 76 4.02 9.92 -10.68
CA GLY A 76 2.87 9.39 -11.42
C GLY A 76 1.59 10.17 -11.12
N PHE A 77 1.33 10.47 -9.83
CA PHE A 77 0.20 11.31 -9.41
C PHE A 77 0.24 12.69 -10.06
N ALA A 78 1.39 13.37 -10.05
CA ALA A 78 1.54 14.67 -10.68
C ALA A 78 1.23 14.61 -12.18
N ILE A 79 1.72 13.58 -12.89
CA ILE A 79 1.45 13.36 -14.32
C ILE A 79 -0.06 13.19 -14.60
N ILE A 80 -0.80 12.50 -13.72
CA ILE A 80 -2.26 12.38 -13.81
C ILE A 80 -2.93 13.75 -13.67
N VAL A 81 -2.49 14.56 -12.69
CA VAL A 81 -3.01 15.91 -12.46
C VAL A 81 -2.76 16.81 -13.70
N PHE A 82 -1.62 16.67 -14.36
CA PHE A 82 -1.27 17.43 -15.58
C PHE A 82 -2.02 16.98 -16.85
N GLY A 83 -2.83 15.93 -16.80
CA GLY A 83 -3.69 15.52 -17.93
C GLY A 83 -3.27 14.25 -18.65
N PHE A 84 -2.12 13.66 -18.31
CA PHE A 84 -1.65 12.40 -18.90
C PHE A 84 -2.07 11.20 -18.04
N SER A 85 -3.38 11.03 -17.80
CA SER A 85 -3.92 10.04 -16.85
C SER A 85 -3.44 8.61 -17.11
N PHE A 86 -3.36 8.17 -18.37
CA PHE A 86 -2.96 6.80 -18.71
C PHE A 86 -1.49 6.53 -18.36
N ILE A 87 -0.57 7.39 -18.82
CA ILE A 87 0.86 7.26 -18.53
C ILE A 87 1.11 7.44 -17.03
N GLY A 88 0.47 8.44 -16.43
CA GLY A 88 0.57 8.73 -15.01
C GLY A 88 0.10 7.54 -14.16
N PHE A 89 -0.99 6.87 -14.54
CA PHE A 89 -1.47 5.66 -13.87
C PHE A 89 -0.46 4.51 -13.93
N CYS A 90 0.13 4.24 -15.10
CA CYS A 90 1.15 3.20 -15.24
C CYS A 90 2.37 3.46 -14.34
N ILE A 91 2.87 4.70 -14.33
CA ILE A 91 3.99 5.13 -13.48
C ILE A 91 3.59 5.03 -12.00
N GLN A 92 2.37 5.47 -11.67
CA GLN A 92 1.85 5.46 -10.32
C GLN A 92 1.72 4.04 -9.77
N MET A 93 1.21 3.09 -10.56
CA MET A 93 1.11 1.68 -10.18
C MET A 93 2.50 1.06 -9.96
N TYR A 94 3.48 1.42 -10.80
CA TYR A 94 4.86 0.97 -10.61
C TYR A 94 5.47 1.54 -9.31
N GLY A 95 5.24 2.82 -9.04
CA GLY A 95 5.67 3.47 -7.79
C GLY A 95 5.02 2.84 -6.56
N LEU A 96 3.71 2.56 -6.63
CA LEU A 96 2.94 1.90 -5.56
C LEU A 96 3.48 0.49 -5.30
N PHE A 97 3.77 -0.29 -6.35
CA PHE A 97 4.39 -1.61 -6.21
C PHE A 97 5.76 -1.55 -5.54
N LEU A 98 6.61 -0.58 -5.93
CA LEU A 98 7.92 -0.36 -5.30
C LEU A 98 7.78 0.04 -3.82
N LEU A 99 6.77 0.84 -3.48
CA LEU A 99 6.49 1.27 -2.12
C LEU A 99 6.05 0.09 -1.23
N PHE A 100 5.14 -0.74 -1.75
CA PHE A 100 4.64 -1.91 -1.04
C PHE A 100 5.67 -3.03 -0.92
N LYS A 101 6.63 -3.17 -1.83
CA LYS A 101 7.67 -4.21 -1.75
C LYS A 101 8.38 -4.21 -0.39
N THR A 102 8.69 -3.04 0.15
CA THR A 102 9.34 -2.93 1.47
C THR A 102 8.34 -3.08 2.62
N PHE A 103 7.05 -2.82 2.38
CA PHE A 103 5.99 -2.86 3.38
C PHE A 103 5.32 -4.24 3.54
N LEU A 104 5.32 -5.06 2.49
CA LEU A 104 4.82 -6.43 2.45
C LEU A 104 5.31 -7.33 3.59
N PRO A 105 6.60 -7.36 3.97
CA PRO A 105 7.05 -8.18 5.11
C PRO A 105 6.40 -7.79 6.44
N LEU A 106 6.01 -6.52 6.65
CA LEU A 106 5.29 -6.11 7.85
C LEU A 106 3.82 -6.54 7.85
N LEU A 107 3.26 -6.76 6.66
CA LEU A 107 1.88 -7.23 6.49
C LEU A 107 1.75 -8.75 6.49
N TYR A 108 2.85 -9.48 6.30
CA TYR A 108 2.84 -10.93 6.21
C TYR A 108 2.32 -11.61 7.47
N ASP A 109 2.83 -11.24 8.65
CA ASP A 109 2.39 -11.83 9.93
C ASP A 109 0.89 -11.60 10.23
N PRO A 110 0.34 -10.38 10.03
CA PRO A 110 -1.10 -10.13 10.09
C PRO A 110 -1.92 -10.95 9.09
N ILE A 111 -1.49 -11.02 7.82
CA ILE A 111 -2.22 -11.71 6.74
C ILE A 111 -2.25 -13.22 6.99
N CYS A 112 -1.15 -13.81 7.45
CA CYS A 112 -1.05 -15.23 7.76
C CYS A 112 -1.88 -15.65 8.98
N ARG A 113 -2.30 -14.71 9.84
CA ARG A 113 -3.24 -14.98 10.95
C ARG A 113 -4.70 -15.07 10.51
N ILE A 114 -5.04 -14.65 9.28
CA ILE A 114 -6.41 -14.74 8.77
C ILE A 114 -6.68 -16.20 8.36
N PRO A 115 -7.66 -16.90 8.96
CA PRO A 115 -7.82 -18.36 8.80
C PRO A 115 -8.16 -18.80 7.36
N ILE A 116 -8.77 -17.91 6.56
CA ILE A 116 -9.15 -18.18 5.17
C ILE A 116 -7.97 -17.94 4.21
N ILE A 117 -7.23 -16.83 4.39
CA ILE A 117 -6.15 -16.41 3.49
C ILE A 117 -4.82 -17.09 3.88
N GLY A 118 -4.61 -17.30 5.17
CA GLY A 118 -3.39 -17.89 5.74
C GLY A 118 -3.14 -19.34 5.32
N LYS A 119 -4.18 -20.12 4.99
CA LYS A 119 -4.00 -21.48 4.46
C LYS A 119 -3.32 -21.51 3.08
N TYR A 120 -3.59 -20.52 2.23
CA TYR A 120 -3.02 -20.42 0.89
C TYR A 120 -1.64 -19.75 0.87
N PHE A 121 -1.44 -18.77 1.76
CA PHE A 121 -0.20 -17.98 1.82
C PHE A 121 0.93 -18.64 2.62
N ARG A 122 0.64 -19.70 3.40
CA ARG A 122 1.62 -20.46 4.19
C ARG A 122 2.31 -21.53 3.34
N SER A 123 2.85 -21.14 2.18
CA SER A 123 3.73 -21.99 1.38
C SER A 123 5.20 -21.64 1.67
N ASP A 124 6.09 -22.63 1.70
CA ASP A 124 7.51 -22.42 1.97
C ASP A 124 8.19 -21.48 0.96
N ALA A 125 7.67 -21.38 -0.26
CA ALA A 125 8.15 -20.47 -1.30
C ALA A 125 7.91 -18.99 -0.97
N VAL A 126 6.74 -18.65 -0.43
CA VAL A 126 6.41 -17.28 0.00
C VAL A 126 7.23 -16.92 1.23
N LYS A 127 7.37 -17.85 2.17
CA LYS A 127 8.17 -17.67 3.39
C LYS A 127 9.65 -17.43 3.08
N ASN A 128 10.23 -18.17 2.13
CA ASN A 128 11.62 -17.97 1.70
C ASN A 128 11.81 -16.66 0.94
N THR A 129 10.85 -16.25 0.10
CA THR A 129 10.94 -14.98 -0.62
C THR A 129 10.88 -13.79 0.34
N ILE A 130 9.99 -13.86 1.32
CA ILE A 130 9.85 -12.82 2.35
C ILE A 130 11.08 -12.80 3.27
N ASN A 131 11.62 -13.95 3.67
CA ASN A 131 12.87 -14.00 4.45
C ASN A 131 14.07 -13.45 3.67
N ASN A 132 14.17 -13.69 2.37
CA ASN A 132 15.23 -13.10 1.53
C ASN A 132 15.08 -11.57 1.37
N ILE A 133 13.85 -11.06 1.36
CA ILE A 133 13.58 -9.61 1.33
C ILE A 133 13.81 -8.98 2.72
N ALA A 134 13.49 -9.71 3.79
CA ALA A 134 13.67 -9.29 5.18
C ALA A 134 15.15 -9.30 5.61
N GLN A 135 15.95 -10.31 5.21
CA GLN A 135 17.40 -10.35 5.48
C GLN A 135 18.19 -9.26 4.75
N LYS A 136 17.62 -8.65 3.69
CA LYS A 136 18.21 -7.51 2.99
C LYS A 136 17.83 -6.15 3.60
N GLY A 137 16.98 -6.14 4.63
CA GLY A 137 16.75 -5.01 5.54
C GLY A 137 17.42 -5.29 6.89
N PRO A 138 17.95 -4.28 7.60
CA PRO A 138 18.70 -4.51 8.81
C PRO A 138 17.82 -5.17 9.88
N SER A 139 18.37 -6.23 10.48
CA SER A 139 17.92 -6.83 11.72
C SER A 139 17.49 -5.74 12.70
N VAL A 140 16.22 -5.78 13.09
CA VAL A 140 15.75 -5.11 14.31
C VAL A 140 16.37 -5.78 15.51
#